data_AF-A0A9Q0CMY6-F1
#
_entry.id   AF-A0A9Q0CMY6-F1
#
_cell.length_a   1.000
_cell.length_b   1.000
_cell.length_c   1.000
_cell.angle_alpha   90.00
_cell.angle_beta   90.00
_cell.angle_gamma   90.00
#
_symmetry.space_group_name_H-M   'P 1'
#
loop_
_entity.id
_entity.type
_entity.pdbx_description
1 polymer ?
#
loop_
_entity_poly.entity_id
_entity_poly.type
_entity_poly.pdbx_seq_one_letter_code
_entity_poly.pdbx_strand_id
1 'polypeptide(L)'
;MADSTTAYWMLELVLRQRTLPDALINALVLALWPSSSSAASPAAPLSLRRAILFRRLSSDLSSRHFTPHSLRLIELLQSLDPRPNSLASNAYVSVARYLVTSAPDFNSAVALILHRIDAITRSPDASGLASDRMKTAAEEMEKALTDSDLRGEVVSRNALKEAIESVEVFLEMEWQPCHLETVAQKTSAKGKPDFIPKTIPSPEVKKQVEDLRSSCAELLNMVEDPLPEAIKFANEVAESLRGKVGEDIQDMPVDQNSRDDGGDAISTGLPKRSLMDHNPTAFHYEWSETSDSSEGGSRRFRLATPRRIPASPLRKEADRKLGGIRRKVKRWSVLEEDTLRKAVEECGRGNWKMMLYKYRYIFEERTEVDLKDKWRNMTRF
;
A
#
# COMPACT_ATOMS: atom_id res chain seq x y z
N MET A 1 13.24 25.65 16.35
CA MET A 1 13.75 24.30 16.00
C MET A 1 13.50 23.41 17.21
N ALA A 2 12.85 22.27 17.05
CA ALA A 2 12.64 21.35 18.18
C ALA A 2 14.00 20.83 18.68
N ASP A 3 14.19 20.74 19.99
CA ASP A 3 15.39 20.13 20.57
C ASP A 3 15.55 18.70 20.06
N SER A 4 16.77 18.28 19.70
CA SER A 4 17.07 16.95 19.14
C SER A 4 16.46 15.81 19.95
N THR A 5 16.47 15.93 21.28
CA THR A 5 15.81 15.00 22.20
C THR A 5 14.30 14.97 21.98
N THR A 6 13.63 16.12 21.93
CA THR A 6 12.17 16.16 21.71
C THR A 6 11.78 15.55 20.35
N ALA A 7 12.58 15.78 19.30
CA ALA A 7 12.36 15.18 17.99
C ALA A 7 12.45 13.65 18.02
N TYR A 8 13.44 13.08 18.72
CA TYR A 8 13.54 11.63 18.89
C TYR A 8 12.33 11.03 19.60
N TRP A 9 11.79 11.71 20.61
CA TRP A 9 10.64 11.22 21.37
C TRP A 9 9.34 11.30 20.57
N MET A 10 9.16 12.38 19.80
CA MET A 10 8.05 12.50 18.85
C MET A 10 8.11 11.40 17.79
N LEU A 11 9.29 11.14 17.21
CA LEU A 11 9.48 10.05 16.25
C LEU A 11 9.22 8.69 16.87
N GLU A 12 9.71 8.44 18.08
CA GLU A 12 9.51 7.18 18.78
C GLU A 12 8.03 6.94 19.10
N LEU A 13 7.27 7.99 19.43
CA LEU A 13 5.81 7.92 19.61
C LEU A 13 5.09 7.60 18.29
N VAL A 14 5.42 8.33 17.22
CA VAL A 14 4.80 8.18 15.89
C VAL A 14 5.08 6.80 15.30
N LEU A 15 6.33 6.34 15.35
CA LEU A 15 6.72 5.00 14.87
C LEU A 15 6.01 3.90 15.62
N ARG A 16 5.63 4.17 16.88
CA ARG A 16 4.86 3.24 17.69
C ARG A 16 3.36 3.22 17.32
N GLN A 17 2.80 4.25 16.72
CA GLN A 17 1.38 4.21 16.39
C GLN A 17 1.08 3.24 15.23
N ARG A 18 0.48 2.08 15.53
CA ARG A 18 0.11 1.05 14.53
C ARG A 18 -0.90 1.58 13.50
N THR A 19 -1.73 2.55 13.87
CA THR A 19 -2.81 3.10 13.04
C THR A 19 -2.35 4.10 11.97
N LEU A 20 -1.14 4.66 12.09
CA LEU A 20 -0.66 5.66 11.13
C LEU A 20 -0.22 4.99 9.82
N PRO A 21 -0.45 5.61 8.65
CA PRO A 21 0.02 5.11 7.37
C PRO A 21 1.54 5.35 7.20
N ASP A 22 2.22 4.41 6.53
CA ASP A 22 3.68 4.45 6.32
C ASP A 22 4.16 5.70 5.59
N ALA A 23 3.35 6.25 4.67
CA ALA A 23 3.70 7.47 3.95
C ALA A 23 3.88 8.67 4.88
N LEU A 24 2.99 8.83 5.87
CA LEU A 24 3.09 9.91 6.87
C LEU A 24 4.28 9.69 7.79
N ILE A 25 4.52 8.45 8.20
CA ILE A 25 5.67 8.11 9.04
C ILE A 25 6.98 8.40 8.31
N ASN A 26 7.12 7.98 7.04
CA ASN A 26 8.31 8.25 6.26
C ASN A 26 8.54 9.76 6.08
N ALA A 27 7.48 10.53 5.82
CA ALA A 27 7.57 11.99 5.75
C ALA A 27 8.02 12.60 7.09
N LEU A 28 7.47 12.13 8.22
CA LEU A 28 7.84 12.58 9.56
C LEU A 28 9.27 12.19 9.93
N VAL A 29 9.71 10.97 9.57
CA VAL A 29 11.10 10.54 9.73
C VAL A 29 12.01 11.48 8.93
N LEU A 30 11.72 11.75 7.66
CA LEU A 30 12.55 12.65 6.85
C LEU A 30 12.57 14.10 7.39
N ALA A 31 11.45 14.58 7.94
CA ALA A 31 11.32 15.95 8.44
C ALA A 31 11.92 16.16 9.84
N LEU A 32 11.80 15.17 10.73
CA LEU A 32 12.21 15.26 12.14
C LEU A 32 13.53 14.56 12.43
N TRP A 33 14.07 13.77 11.50
CA TRP A 33 15.36 13.13 11.69
C TRP A 33 16.43 14.20 11.90
N PRO A 34 17.10 14.22 13.07
CA PRO A 34 18.16 15.19 13.30
C PRO A 34 19.27 14.93 12.28
N SER A 35 19.45 15.87 11.35
CA SER A 35 20.60 15.82 10.46
C SER A 35 21.84 15.82 11.34
N SER A 36 22.62 14.76 11.26
CA SER A 36 23.73 14.42 12.15
C SER A 36 24.94 15.34 11.97
N SER A 37 24.72 16.66 11.94
CA SER A 37 25.72 17.69 11.62
C SER A 37 26.47 18.23 12.85
N SER A 38 26.41 17.54 13.99
CA SER A 38 27.29 17.83 15.11
C SER A 38 28.10 16.59 15.43
N ALA A 39 29.42 16.68 15.20
CA ALA A 39 30.41 15.61 15.29
C ALA A 39 30.58 14.97 16.69
N ALA A 40 29.66 15.25 17.63
CA ALA A 40 29.61 14.70 18.97
C ALA A 40 28.21 14.18 19.36
N SER A 41 27.33 13.89 18.39
CA SER A 41 26.01 13.32 18.70
C SER A 41 26.11 11.81 18.89
N PRO A 42 25.60 11.25 20.01
CA PRO A 42 25.52 9.81 20.16
C PRO A 42 24.63 9.24 19.04
N ALA A 43 25.02 8.08 18.54
CA ALA A 43 24.19 7.20 17.73
C ALA A 43 22.71 7.29 18.18
N ALA A 44 21.77 7.42 17.23
CA ALA A 44 20.34 7.50 17.51
C ALA A 44 19.94 6.53 18.64
N PRO A 45 19.10 6.95 19.59
CA PRO A 45 18.81 6.17 20.79
C PRO A 45 18.32 4.76 20.40
N LEU A 46 18.75 3.75 21.17
CA LEU A 46 18.45 2.34 20.90
C LEU A 46 16.94 2.09 20.77
N SER A 47 16.13 2.81 21.55
CA SER A 47 14.66 2.76 21.50
C SER A 47 14.12 3.16 20.13
N LEU A 48 14.66 4.22 19.53
CA LEU A 48 14.26 4.70 18.21
C LEU A 48 14.68 3.72 17.11
N ARG A 49 15.91 3.20 17.17
CA ARG A 49 16.39 2.18 16.22
C ARG A 49 15.50 0.94 16.24
N ARG A 50 15.15 0.45 17.43
CA ARG A 50 14.19 -0.65 17.61
C ARG A 50 12.82 -0.29 17.04
N ALA A 51 12.29 0.89 17.36
CA ALA A 51 10.99 1.34 16.86
C ALA A 51 10.92 1.39 15.32
N ILE A 52 11.98 1.81 14.63
CA ILE A 52 12.04 1.80 13.16
C ILE A 52 11.98 0.37 12.62
N LEU A 53 12.78 -0.55 13.19
CA LEU A 53 12.81 -1.94 12.75
C LEU A 53 11.47 -2.64 13.00
N PHE A 54 10.86 -2.41 14.17
CA PHE A 54 9.52 -2.92 14.48
C PHE A 54 8.46 -2.35 13.55
N ARG A 55 8.51 -1.04 13.26
CA ARG A 55 7.56 -0.43 12.35
C ARG A 55 7.67 -1.05 10.95
N ARG A 56 8.89 -1.30 10.48
CA ARG A 56 9.10 -1.97 9.19
C ARG A 56 8.55 -3.40 9.20
N LEU A 57 8.82 -4.17 10.26
CA LEU A 57 8.28 -5.53 10.39
C LEU A 57 6.75 -5.55 10.50
N SER A 58 6.15 -4.54 11.14
CA SER A 58 4.70 -4.34 11.22
C SER A 58 4.09 -3.98 9.86
N SER A 59 4.82 -3.25 9.01
CA SER A 59 4.42 -2.96 7.62
C SER A 59 4.45 -4.24 6.78
N ASP A 60 5.51 -5.04 6.90
CA ASP A 60 5.62 -6.35 6.24
C ASP A 60 4.45 -7.27 6.66
N LEU A 61 4.12 -7.31 7.95
CA LEU A 61 2.96 -8.06 8.48
C LEU A 61 1.63 -7.55 7.90
N SER A 62 1.43 -6.22 7.85
CA SER A 62 0.22 -5.61 7.29
C SER A 62 0.06 -5.90 5.80
N SER A 63 1.18 -5.94 5.07
CA SER A 63 1.23 -6.31 3.65
C SER A 63 1.11 -7.83 3.41
N ARG A 64 1.19 -8.65 4.46
CA ARG A 64 1.21 -10.12 4.43
C ARG A 64 2.28 -10.68 3.49
N HIS A 65 3.39 -9.98 3.36
CA HIS A 65 4.45 -10.33 2.44
C HIS A 65 5.79 -10.23 3.15
N PHE A 66 6.35 -11.38 3.50
CA PHE A 66 7.67 -11.46 4.10
C PHE A 66 8.75 -11.69 3.04
N THR A 67 9.91 -11.10 3.26
CA THR A 67 11.06 -11.21 2.36
C THR A 67 12.31 -11.63 3.15
N PRO A 68 13.42 -11.98 2.48
CA PRO A 68 14.70 -12.19 3.16
C PRO A 68 15.14 -10.98 4.01
N HIS A 69 14.65 -9.78 3.68
CA HIS A 69 14.84 -8.57 4.47
C HIS A 69 14.09 -8.65 5.82
N SER A 70 12.89 -9.22 5.87
CA SER A 70 12.14 -9.41 7.12
C SER A 70 12.91 -10.27 8.13
N LEU A 71 13.59 -11.34 7.67
CA LEU A 71 14.53 -12.09 8.52
C LEU A 71 15.70 -11.23 9.01
N ARG A 72 16.20 -10.33 8.15
CA ARG A 72 17.29 -9.42 8.52
C ARG A 72 16.85 -8.40 9.57
N LEU A 73 15.60 -7.93 9.52
CA LEU A 73 15.04 -7.05 10.53
C LEU A 73 15.00 -7.73 11.90
N ILE A 74 14.58 -9.01 11.96
CA ILE A 74 14.54 -9.78 13.20
C ILE A 74 15.96 -10.00 13.76
N GLU A 75 16.94 -10.32 12.92
CA GLU A 75 18.35 -10.40 13.33
C GLU A 75 18.88 -9.07 13.88
N LEU A 76 18.58 -7.96 13.21
CA LEU A 76 19.01 -6.64 13.66
C LEU A 76 18.34 -6.30 14.99
N LEU A 77 17.05 -6.59 15.17
CA LEU A 77 16.35 -6.42 16.45
C LEU A 77 17.02 -7.22 17.58
N GLN A 78 17.42 -8.46 17.29
CA GLN A 78 18.14 -9.31 18.24
C GLN A 78 19.56 -8.78 18.52
N SER A 79 20.27 -8.25 17.53
CA SER A 79 21.60 -7.66 17.73
C SER A 79 21.56 -6.41 18.62
N LEU A 80 20.42 -5.70 18.65
CA LEU A 80 20.20 -4.54 19.51
C LEU A 80 19.82 -4.91 20.95
N ASP A 81 19.30 -6.12 21.18
CA ASP A 81 19.03 -6.66 22.52
C ASP A 81 19.41 -8.15 22.55
N PRO A 82 20.66 -8.48 22.94
CA PRO A 82 21.20 -9.84 22.83
C PRO A 82 20.63 -10.84 23.85
N ARG A 83 19.54 -10.51 24.53
CA ARG A 83 18.86 -11.42 25.47
C ARG A 83 18.21 -12.58 24.70
N PRO A 84 18.22 -13.81 25.26
CA PRO A 84 17.54 -14.92 24.64
C PRO A 84 16.05 -14.65 24.52
N ASN A 85 15.53 -14.59 23.30
CA ASN A 85 14.13 -14.36 23.03
C ASN A 85 13.56 -15.51 22.20
N SER A 86 12.85 -16.41 22.88
CA SER A 86 12.17 -17.54 22.24
C SER A 86 11.11 -17.08 21.24
N LEU A 87 10.45 -15.94 21.47
CA LEU A 87 9.47 -15.37 20.54
C LEU A 87 10.12 -14.84 19.27
N ALA A 88 11.27 -14.16 19.39
CA ALA A 88 12.05 -13.73 18.22
C ALA A 88 12.49 -14.93 17.38
N SER A 89 12.96 -16.00 18.05
CA SER A 89 13.37 -17.25 17.40
C SER A 89 12.20 -17.93 16.69
N ASN A 90 11.03 -17.98 17.34
CA ASN A 90 9.80 -18.51 16.79
C ASN A 90 9.34 -17.75 15.53
N ALA A 91 9.34 -16.42 15.59
CA ALA A 91 9.01 -15.56 14.47
C ALA A 91 9.99 -15.76 13.30
N TYR A 92 11.29 -15.80 13.61
CA TYR A 92 12.33 -16.03 12.60
C TYR A 92 12.14 -17.37 11.88
N VAL A 93 11.96 -18.46 12.61
CA VAL A 93 11.77 -19.81 12.05
C VAL A 93 10.53 -19.86 11.17
N SER A 94 9.42 -19.28 11.62
CA SER A 94 8.15 -19.31 10.88
C SER A 94 8.24 -18.49 9.59
N VAL A 95 8.88 -17.31 9.62
CA VAL A 95 9.17 -16.51 8.41
C VAL A 95 10.13 -17.26 7.47
N ALA A 96 11.15 -17.93 8.00
CA ALA A 96 12.08 -18.71 7.20
C ALA A 96 11.37 -19.86 6.47
N ARG A 97 10.50 -20.60 7.15
CA ARG A 97 9.67 -21.65 6.53
C ARG A 97 8.76 -21.08 5.45
N TYR A 98 8.12 -19.94 5.70
CA TYR A 98 7.32 -19.26 4.67
C TYR A 98 8.13 -18.91 3.42
N LEU A 99 9.36 -18.40 3.59
CA LEU A 99 10.24 -18.07 2.48
C LEU A 99 10.68 -19.31 1.69
N VAL A 100 10.98 -20.43 2.38
CA VAL A 100 11.30 -21.71 1.71
C VAL A 100 10.11 -22.22 0.89
N THR A 101 8.93 -22.26 1.51
CA THR A 101 7.73 -22.84 0.89
C THR A 101 7.18 -21.99 -0.26
N SER A 102 7.42 -20.68 -0.23
CA SER A 102 7.00 -19.74 -1.27
C SER A 102 8.05 -19.54 -2.37
N ALA A 103 9.28 -20.03 -2.20
CA ALA A 103 10.34 -19.86 -3.17
C ALA A 103 10.11 -20.75 -4.42
N PRO A 104 10.48 -20.26 -5.62
CA PRO A 104 10.43 -21.08 -6.83
C PRO A 104 11.37 -22.29 -6.74
N ASP A 105 12.55 -22.09 -6.15
CA ASP A 105 13.58 -23.12 -5.97
C ASP A 105 13.71 -23.50 -4.49
N PHE A 106 12.94 -24.50 -4.07
CA PHE A 106 12.90 -24.99 -2.69
C PHE A 106 14.30 -25.34 -2.15
N ASN A 107 15.09 -26.13 -2.89
CA ASN A 107 16.38 -26.62 -2.43
C ASN A 107 17.38 -25.48 -2.18
N SER A 108 17.43 -24.51 -3.09
CA SER A 108 18.28 -23.33 -2.97
C SER A 108 17.84 -22.44 -1.80
N ALA A 109 16.52 -22.27 -1.61
CA ALA A 109 15.98 -21.48 -0.50
C ALA A 109 16.30 -22.13 0.86
N VAL A 110 16.15 -23.46 0.98
CA VAL A 110 16.55 -24.20 2.19
C VAL A 110 18.04 -24.04 2.46
N ALA A 111 18.91 -24.23 1.46
CA ALA A 111 20.35 -24.11 1.64
C ALA A 111 20.77 -22.71 2.14
N LEU A 112 20.17 -21.64 1.59
CA LEU A 112 20.40 -20.27 2.03
C LEU A 112 19.98 -20.05 3.49
N ILE A 113 18.83 -20.59 3.89
CA ILE A 113 18.31 -20.44 5.25
C ILE A 113 19.13 -21.26 6.25
N LEU A 114 19.54 -22.48 5.90
CA LEU A 114 20.41 -23.30 6.75
C LEU A 114 21.77 -22.63 6.96
N HIS A 115 22.39 -22.10 5.90
CA HIS A 115 23.63 -21.33 6.01
C HIS A 115 23.46 -20.11 6.94
N ARG A 116 22.30 -19.44 6.85
CA ARG A 116 22.00 -18.28 7.69
C ARG A 116 21.79 -18.66 9.17
N ILE A 117 21.09 -19.75 9.44
CA ILE A 117 20.91 -20.30 10.80
C ILE A 117 22.25 -20.71 11.40
N ASP A 118 23.11 -21.38 10.61
CA ASP A 118 24.45 -21.78 11.04
C ASP A 118 25.36 -20.56 11.33
N ALA A 119 25.24 -19.47 10.56
CA ALA A 119 25.92 -18.22 10.88
C ALA A 119 25.46 -17.62 12.22
N ILE A 120 24.15 -17.67 12.50
CA ILE A 120 23.55 -17.16 13.75
C ILE A 120 24.03 -17.98 14.95
N THR A 121 24.02 -19.31 14.85
CA THR A 121 24.43 -20.20 15.96
C THR A 121 25.93 -20.10 16.26
N ARG A 122 26.76 -19.79 15.27
CA ARG A 122 28.21 -19.56 15.46
C ARG A 122 28.52 -18.16 15.98
N SER A 123 27.64 -17.18 15.76
CA SER A 123 27.86 -15.79 16.19
C SER A 123 27.47 -15.58 17.67
N PRO A 124 28.29 -14.91 18.49
CA PRO A 124 27.93 -14.61 19.87
C PRO A 124 26.82 -13.53 19.96
N ASP A 125 26.78 -12.61 19.00
CA ASP A 125 25.89 -11.42 19.01
C ASP A 125 24.42 -11.76 18.70
N ALA A 126 24.14 -12.88 18.02
CA ALA A 126 22.80 -13.36 17.72
C ALA A 126 22.46 -14.68 18.45
N SER A 127 23.28 -15.06 19.43
CA SER A 127 23.09 -16.28 20.25
C SER A 127 21.72 -16.31 20.94
N GLY A 128 21.12 -15.14 21.24
CA GLY A 128 19.78 -15.03 21.79
C GLY A 128 18.65 -15.56 20.89
N LEU A 129 18.92 -15.76 19.58
CA LEU A 129 17.98 -16.35 18.62
C LEU A 129 18.12 -17.87 18.51
N ALA A 130 19.24 -18.43 18.96
CA ALA A 130 19.54 -19.85 18.88
C ALA A 130 18.71 -20.64 19.91
N SER A 131 17.54 -21.11 19.48
CA SER A 131 16.64 -21.94 20.30
C SER A 131 16.64 -23.39 19.82
N ASP A 132 16.20 -24.31 20.68
CA ASP A 132 16.00 -25.71 20.28
C ASP A 132 14.97 -25.84 19.16
N ARG A 133 13.95 -24.95 19.12
CA ARG A 133 12.99 -24.89 18.01
C ARG A 133 13.65 -24.52 16.68
N MET A 134 14.64 -23.61 16.69
CA MET A 134 15.38 -23.25 15.49
C MET A 134 16.18 -24.43 14.95
N LYS A 135 16.81 -25.21 15.84
CA LYS A 135 17.57 -26.41 15.47
C LYS A 135 16.65 -27.49 14.89
N THR A 136 15.54 -27.80 15.56
CA THR A 136 14.60 -28.82 15.07
C THR A 136 13.98 -28.44 13.73
N ALA A 137 13.65 -27.16 13.53
CA ALA A 137 13.15 -26.68 12.25
C ALA A 137 14.23 -26.73 11.15
N ALA A 138 15.50 -26.47 11.48
CA ALA A 138 16.61 -26.62 10.53
C ALA A 138 16.78 -28.07 10.10
N GLU A 139 16.78 -29.01 11.05
CA GLU A 139 16.84 -30.45 10.76
C GLU A 139 15.65 -30.93 9.93
N GLU A 140 14.44 -30.44 10.20
CA GLU A 140 13.25 -30.77 9.42
C GLU A 140 13.36 -30.25 7.97
N MET A 141 13.82 -29.00 7.78
CA MET A 141 14.05 -28.43 6.45
C MET A 141 15.15 -29.19 5.68
N GLU A 142 16.20 -29.63 6.37
CA GLU A 142 17.28 -30.43 5.77
C GLU A 142 16.79 -31.82 5.35
N LYS A 143 16.02 -32.51 6.21
CA LYS A 143 15.40 -33.81 5.87
C LYS A 143 14.45 -33.70 4.68
N ALA A 144 13.72 -32.58 4.56
CA ALA A 144 12.84 -32.31 3.43
C ALA A 144 13.57 -32.14 2.08
N LEU A 145 14.91 -32.00 2.07
CA LEU A 145 15.68 -32.02 0.82
C LEU A 145 15.76 -33.43 0.21
N THR A 146 15.78 -34.46 1.05
CA THR A 146 15.90 -35.87 0.62
C THR A 146 14.55 -36.59 0.61
N ASP A 147 13.65 -36.24 1.52
CA ASP A 147 12.35 -36.88 1.68
C ASP A 147 11.25 -36.08 0.99
N SER A 148 10.68 -36.66 -0.08
CA SER A 148 9.63 -36.02 -0.88
C SER A 148 8.30 -35.91 -0.13
N ASP A 149 8.00 -36.82 0.78
CA ASP A 149 6.73 -36.84 1.52
C ASP A 149 6.75 -35.76 2.60
N LEU A 150 7.87 -35.66 3.34
CA LEU A 150 8.11 -34.56 4.29
C LEU A 150 8.12 -33.21 3.58
N ARG A 151 8.68 -33.11 2.37
CA ARG A 151 8.61 -31.89 1.57
C ARG A 151 7.17 -31.50 1.25
N GLY A 152 6.35 -32.46 0.85
CA GLY A 152 4.92 -32.26 0.61
C GLY A 152 4.20 -31.76 1.86
N GLU A 153 4.51 -32.32 3.03
CA GLU A 153 3.96 -31.88 4.31
C GLU A 153 4.38 -30.46 4.68
N VAL A 154 5.68 -30.14 4.60
CA VAL A 154 6.22 -28.80 4.89
C VAL A 154 5.59 -27.74 4.00
N VAL A 155 5.38 -28.03 2.71
CA VAL A 155 4.75 -27.13 1.74
C VAL A 155 3.24 -27.00 1.95
N SER A 156 2.58 -28.08 2.41
CA SER A 156 1.13 -28.08 2.64
C SER A 156 0.73 -27.32 3.91
N ARG A 157 1.66 -27.12 4.86
CA ARG A 157 1.41 -26.27 6.03
C ARG A 157 1.18 -24.82 5.61
N ASN A 158 0.26 -24.14 6.28
CA ASN A 158 -0.03 -22.74 6.03
C ASN A 158 1.08 -21.85 6.64
N ALA A 159 2.27 -21.92 6.05
CA ALA A 159 3.47 -21.27 6.55
C ALA A 159 3.31 -19.73 6.64
N LEU A 160 2.49 -19.14 5.77
CA LEU A 160 2.16 -17.72 5.85
C LEU A 160 1.36 -17.39 7.11
N LYS A 161 0.34 -18.19 7.44
CA LYS A 161 -0.45 -18.00 8.66
C LYS A 161 0.42 -18.14 9.91
N GLU A 162 1.24 -19.19 9.98
CA GLU A 162 2.16 -19.40 11.10
C GLU A 162 3.19 -18.26 11.25
N ALA A 163 3.68 -17.72 10.13
CA ALA A 163 4.57 -16.57 10.12
C ALA A 163 3.88 -15.30 10.63
N ILE A 164 2.66 -15.02 10.18
CA ILE A 164 1.88 -13.87 10.65
C ILE A 164 1.64 -13.97 12.15
N GLU A 165 1.12 -15.10 12.64
CA GLU A 165 0.80 -15.30 14.06
C GLU A 165 2.07 -15.18 14.92
N SER A 166 3.18 -15.79 14.50
CA SER A 166 4.42 -15.73 15.27
C SER A 166 5.04 -14.33 15.32
N VAL A 167 4.99 -13.58 14.20
CA VAL A 167 5.48 -12.19 14.15
C VAL A 167 4.55 -11.25 14.92
N GLU A 168 3.23 -11.47 14.88
CA GLU A 168 2.26 -10.70 15.66
C GLU A 168 2.50 -10.84 17.16
N VAL A 169 2.62 -12.07 17.66
CA VAL A 169 2.93 -12.36 19.08
C VAL A 169 4.27 -11.73 19.48
N PHE A 170 5.29 -11.80 18.62
CA PHE A 170 6.58 -11.17 18.86
C PHE A 170 6.47 -9.64 18.96
N LEU A 171 5.74 -9.01 18.04
CA LEU A 171 5.51 -7.57 18.02
C LEU A 171 4.65 -7.05 19.18
N GLU A 172 3.71 -7.86 19.68
CA GLU A 172 2.87 -7.50 20.82
C GLU A 172 3.63 -7.59 22.14
N MET A 173 4.43 -8.64 22.34
CA MET A 173 5.15 -8.84 23.60
C MET A 173 6.33 -7.89 23.77
N GLU A 174 7.05 -7.57 22.68
CA GLU A 174 8.17 -6.62 22.74
C GLU A 174 7.73 -5.16 22.76
N TRP A 175 6.42 -4.92 22.69
CA TRP A 175 5.84 -3.58 22.75
C TRP A 175 5.84 -3.01 24.17
N GLN A 176 6.99 -2.53 24.63
CA GLN A 176 7.03 -1.74 25.86
C GLN A 176 6.38 -0.36 25.63
N PRO A 177 5.59 0.15 26.60
CA PRO A 177 4.98 1.47 26.50
C PRO A 177 6.05 2.53 26.31
N CYS A 178 5.77 3.50 25.45
CA CYS A 178 6.74 4.56 25.16
C CYS A 178 7.08 5.35 26.44
N HIS A 179 8.23 6.02 26.48
CA HIS A 179 8.57 6.81 27.66
C HIS A 179 7.50 7.88 27.96
N LEU A 180 6.89 8.47 26.93
CA LEU A 180 5.79 9.43 27.10
C LEU A 180 4.55 8.78 27.73
N GLU A 181 4.21 7.55 27.32
CA GLU A 181 3.10 6.78 27.87
C GLU A 181 3.40 6.29 29.29
N THR A 182 4.65 5.90 29.57
CA THR A 182 5.11 5.58 30.93
C THR A 182 5.05 6.81 31.84
N VAL A 183 5.41 8.00 31.33
CA VAL A 183 5.28 9.26 32.08
C VAL A 183 3.81 9.61 32.28
N ALA A 184 2.98 9.50 31.24
CA ALA A 184 1.53 9.74 31.32
C ALA A 184 0.85 8.80 32.33
N GLN A 185 1.21 7.51 32.31
CA GLN A 185 0.75 6.51 33.28
C GLN A 185 1.24 6.82 34.68
N LYS A 186 2.50 7.25 34.88
CA LYS A 186 3.01 7.70 36.19
C LYS A 186 2.30 8.96 36.70
N THR A 187 1.94 9.89 35.81
CA THR A 187 1.16 11.08 36.17
C THR A 187 -0.32 10.78 36.41
N SER A 188 -0.86 9.71 35.80
CA SER A 188 -2.25 9.27 35.98
C SER A 188 -2.43 8.31 37.18
N ALA A 189 -1.41 7.53 37.53
CA ALA A 189 -1.42 6.58 38.65
C ALA A 189 -1.16 7.25 40.01
N LYS A 190 -0.54 8.43 40.02
CA LYS A 190 -0.59 9.34 41.18
C LYS A 190 -1.93 10.08 41.14
N GLY A 191 -2.94 9.48 41.74
CA GLY A 191 -4.23 10.13 41.94
C GLY A 191 -4.08 11.53 42.55
N LYS A 192 -4.84 12.47 41.96
CA LYS A 192 -5.02 13.88 42.32
C LYS A 192 -3.89 14.84 41.87
N PRO A 193 -4.16 15.82 40.97
CA PRO A 193 -3.17 16.80 40.57
C PRO A 193 -3.06 17.92 41.60
N ASP A 194 -2.32 17.69 42.68
CA ASP A 194 -1.74 18.77 43.49
C ASP A 194 -0.30 19.04 43.01
N PHE A 195 -0.12 19.27 41.71
CA PHE A 195 1.12 19.84 41.15
C PHE A 195 0.79 20.65 39.90
N ILE A 196 0.30 21.87 40.15
CA ILE A 196 0.37 22.98 39.21
C ILE A 196 1.86 23.30 39.02
N PRO A 197 2.42 23.32 37.79
CA PRO A 197 3.73 23.92 37.58
C PRO A 197 3.63 25.39 38.02
N LYS A 198 4.40 25.78 39.05
CA LYS A 198 4.36 27.09 39.72
C LYS A 198 4.18 28.24 38.73
N THR A 199 2.93 28.64 38.52
CA THR A 199 2.51 29.94 38.01
C THR A 199 1.22 30.25 38.76
N ILE A 200 1.32 31.15 39.73
CA ILE A 200 0.19 31.62 40.52
C ILE A 200 -0.77 32.32 39.53
N PRO A 201 -2.02 31.84 39.33
CA PRO A 201 -2.95 32.55 38.48
C PRO A 201 -3.44 33.77 39.26
N SER A 202 -2.89 34.94 38.93
CA SER A 202 -3.51 36.23 39.28
C SER A 202 -4.97 36.20 38.79
N PRO A 203 -5.94 36.76 39.54
CA PRO A 203 -7.35 36.86 39.11
C PRO A 203 -7.50 37.49 37.71
N GLU A 204 -6.52 38.28 37.30
CA GLU A 204 -6.41 38.92 35.99
C GLU A 204 -6.22 37.93 34.84
N VAL A 205 -5.47 36.83 35.05
CA VAL A 205 -5.24 35.80 34.03
C VAL A 205 -6.47 34.94 33.82
N LYS A 206 -7.23 34.66 34.89
CA LYS A 206 -8.51 33.93 34.79
C LYS A 206 -9.54 34.75 34.00
N LYS A 207 -9.60 36.06 34.27
CA LYS A 207 -10.46 36.98 33.53
C LYS A 207 -10.09 36.99 32.04
N GLN A 208 -8.80 37.08 31.72
CA GLN A 208 -8.35 37.05 30.31
C GLN A 208 -8.68 35.73 29.60
N VAL A 209 -8.65 34.59 30.29
CA VAL A 209 -9.03 33.30 29.69
C VAL A 209 -10.53 33.23 29.42
N GLU A 210 -11.36 33.75 30.33
CA GLU A 210 -12.80 33.83 30.12
C GLU A 210 -13.16 34.83 29.01
N ASP A 211 -12.49 35.98 28.96
CA ASP A 211 -12.62 36.98 27.89
C ASP A 211 -12.17 36.41 26.53
N LEU A 212 -11.11 35.60 26.50
CA LEU A 212 -10.66 34.95 25.26
C LEU A 212 -11.64 33.86 24.82
N ARG A 213 -12.23 33.13 25.78
CA ARG A 213 -13.21 32.08 25.50
C ARG A 213 -14.52 32.65 24.99
N SER A 214 -14.97 33.80 25.52
CA SER A 214 -16.13 34.51 25.01
C SER A 214 -15.86 35.10 23.63
N SER A 215 -14.68 35.68 23.40
CA SER A 215 -14.28 36.21 22.09
C SER A 215 -14.23 35.11 21.01
N CYS A 216 -13.70 33.92 21.32
CA CYS A 216 -13.73 32.79 20.38
C CYS A 216 -15.16 32.32 20.08
N ALA A 217 -16.07 32.33 21.06
CA ALA A 217 -17.46 31.97 20.84
C ALA A 217 -18.20 33.02 19.98
N GLU A 218 -17.86 34.29 20.13
CA GLU A 218 -18.38 35.39 19.30
C GLU A 218 -17.89 35.29 17.85
N LEU A 219 -16.60 35.00 17.64
CA LEU A 219 -16.04 34.78 16.31
C LEU A 219 -16.65 33.56 15.62
N LEU A 220 -16.92 32.48 16.36
CA LEU A 220 -17.59 31.31 15.81
C LEU A 220 -19.05 31.59 15.42
N ASN A 221 -19.74 32.50 16.12
CA ASN A 221 -21.09 32.93 15.74
C ASN A 221 -21.11 33.93 14.58
N MET A 222 -19.99 34.65 14.33
CA MET A 222 -19.84 35.54 13.17
C MET A 222 -19.50 34.81 11.87
N VAL A 223 -18.95 33.60 11.95
CA VAL A 223 -18.65 32.77 10.78
C VAL A 223 -19.87 31.90 10.49
N GLU A 224 -20.75 32.38 9.61
CA GLU A 224 -21.85 31.59 9.08
C GLU A 224 -21.29 30.41 8.26
N ASP A 225 -21.74 29.20 8.58
CA ASP A 225 -21.38 27.98 7.85
C ASP A 225 -21.96 28.05 6.42
N PRO A 226 -21.15 28.01 5.35
CA PRO A 226 -21.64 28.11 3.98
C PRO A 226 -22.27 26.81 3.46
N LEU A 227 -22.15 25.71 4.20
CA LEU A 227 -22.65 24.39 3.80
C LEU A 227 -24.18 24.31 3.57
N PRO A 228 -25.05 24.96 4.37
CA PRO A 228 -26.49 24.93 4.17
C PRO A 228 -26.94 25.62 2.88
N GLU A 229 -26.25 26.69 2.45
CA GLU A 229 -26.53 27.38 1.20
C GLU A 229 -26.12 26.54 -0.02
N ALA A 230 -24.96 25.88 0.06
CA ALA A 230 -24.50 24.97 -0.98
C ALA A 230 -25.47 23.80 -1.21
N ILE A 231 -26.07 23.27 -0.14
CA ILE A 231 -27.08 22.19 -0.23
C ILE A 231 -28.37 22.70 -0.90
N LYS A 232 -28.83 23.91 -0.57
CA LYS A 232 -30.03 24.49 -1.20
C LYS A 232 -29.81 24.73 -2.70
N PHE A 233 -28.66 25.30 -3.06
CA PHE A 233 -28.28 25.53 -4.46
C PHE A 233 -28.18 24.21 -5.25
N ALA A 234 -27.58 23.17 -4.68
CA ALA A 234 -27.47 21.87 -5.33
C ALA A 234 -28.85 21.23 -5.61
N ASN A 235 -29.80 21.38 -4.68
CA ASN A 235 -31.16 20.87 -4.85
C ASN A 235 -31.94 21.65 -5.93
N GLU A 236 -31.78 22.97 -5.99
CA GLU A 236 -32.42 23.81 -7.02
C GLU A 236 -31.90 23.48 -8.43
N VAL A 237 -30.59 23.26 -8.58
CA VAL A 237 -29.99 22.80 -9.84
C VAL A 237 -30.51 21.41 -10.25
N ALA A 238 -30.68 20.50 -9.29
CA ALA A 238 -31.21 19.16 -9.53
C ALA A 238 -32.69 19.19 -9.96
N GLU A 239 -33.51 20.10 -9.41
CA GLU A 239 -34.90 20.30 -9.82
C GLU A 239 -35.00 20.94 -11.22
N SER A 240 -34.15 21.92 -11.52
CA SER A 240 -34.08 22.56 -12.85
C SER A 240 -33.68 21.58 -13.96
N LEU A 241 -32.86 20.58 -13.65
CA LEU A 241 -32.48 19.49 -14.58
C LEU A 241 -33.60 18.44 -14.76
N ARG A 242 -34.47 18.26 -13.76
CA ARG A 242 -35.60 17.30 -13.84
C ARG A 242 -36.72 17.79 -14.78
N GLY A 243 -36.89 19.10 -14.93
CA GLY A 243 -37.90 19.69 -15.80
C GLY A 243 -37.59 19.66 -17.30
N LYS A 244 -36.39 19.22 -17.73
CA LYS A 244 -35.92 19.31 -19.13
C LYS A 244 -35.84 17.98 -19.91
N VAL A 245 -36.27 16.85 -19.33
CA VAL A 245 -36.14 15.51 -19.97
C VAL A 245 -37.50 14.89 -20.34
N GLY A 246 -38.56 15.68 -20.40
CA GLY A 246 -39.90 15.19 -20.73
C GLY A 246 -40.53 15.91 -21.91
N GLU A 247 -39.98 15.77 -23.12
CA GLU A 247 -40.75 15.79 -24.38
C GLU A 247 -39.84 15.45 -25.58
N ASP A 248 -40.41 14.72 -26.53
CA ASP A 248 -39.89 14.32 -27.85
C ASP A 248 -38.93 13.11 -27.93
N ILE A 249 -39.52 11.94 -28.23
CA ILE A 249 -39.35 11.24 -29.53
C ILE A 249 -40.51 10.23 -29.67
N GLN A 250 -41.34 10.47 -30.69
CA GLN A 250 -42.44 9.63 -31.16
C GLN A 250 -41.94 8.52 -32.09
N ASP A 251 -42.45 7.31 -31.87
CA ASP A 251 -42.89 6.22 -32.76
C ASP A 251 -42.32 5.94 -34.18
N MET A 252 -42.21 4.60 -34.43
CA MET A 252 -42.38 3.80 -35.67
C MET A 252 -41.15 3.50 -36.58
N PRO A 253 -41.14 2.38 -37.37
CA PRO A 253 -41.48 0.97 -37.06
C PRO A 253 -40.42 -0.05 -37.57
N VAL A 254 -40.74 -1.34 -37.36
CA VAL A 254 -40.08 -2.59 -37.76
C VAL A 254 -40.00 -2.81 -39.28
N ASP A 255 -38.88 -3.34 -39.81
CA ASP A 255 -38.91 -4.42 -40.83
C ASP A 255 -37.60 -5.25 -40.96
N GLN A 256 -37.77 -6.47 -41.48
CA GLN A 256 -36.91 -7.65 -41.42
C GLN A 256 -35.90 -7.80 -42.58
N ASN A 257 -34.90 -8.67 -42.34
CA ASN A 257 -34.17 -9.50 -43.31
C ASN A 257 -33.23 -8.85 -44.35
N SER A 258 -31.94 -9.23 -44.34
CA SER A 258 -31.27 -10.07 -45.37
C SER A 258 -29.75 -9.88 -45.37
N ARG A 259 -29.08 -10.90 -45.92
CA ARG A 259 -27.63 -11.12 -46.01
C ARG A 259 -26.93 -10.23 -47.05
N ASP A 260 -25.62 -10.11 -46.86
CA ASP A 260 -24.54 -10.28 -47.86
C ASP A 260 -23.62 -9.08 -48.17
N ASP A 261 -22.44 -9.52 -48.59
CA ASP A 261 -21.14 -8.94 -48.95
C ASP A 261 -21.05 -7.56 -49.67
N GLY A 262 -19.84 -6.97 -49.57
CA GLY A 262 -19.28 -6.12 -50.62
C GLY A 262 -19.47 -4.59 -50.53
N GLY A 263 -18.38 -3.88 -50.22
CA GLY A 263 -17.89 -2.77 -51.04
C GLY A 263 -18.64 -1.43 -51.12
N ASP A 264 -17.92 -0.40 -50.65
CA ASP A 264 -17.80 0.95 -51.21
C ASP A 264 -18.60 2.12 -50.61
N ALA A 265 -17.92 3.26 -50.62
CA ALA A 265 -18.06 4.39 -49.73
C ALA A 265 -19.13 5.41 -50.12
N ILE A 266 -19.71 6.09 -49.12
CA ILE A 266 -20.06 7.52 -49.23
C ILE A 266 -19.58 8.27 -47.99
N SER A 267 -18.79 9.30 -48.30
CA SER A 267 -18.09 10.25 -47.45
C SER A 267 -19.04 11.20 -46.71
N THR A 268 -18.92 11.28 -45.38
CA THR A 268 -19.06 12.55 -44.66
C THR A 268 -17.66 12.97 -44.23
N GLY A 269 -17.10 13.91 -44.99
CA GLY A 269 -15.67 14.21 -45.03
C GLY A 269 -15.12 14.86 -43.78
N LEU A 270 -14.17 14.19 -43.12
CA LEU A 270 -12.92 14.76 -42.63
C LEU A 270 -11.85 13.65 -42.67
N PRO A 271 -10.70 13.85 -43.34
CA PRO A 271 -9.66 12.82 -43.39
C PRO A 271 -9.03 12.65 -42.01
N LYS A 272 -9.03 11.41 -41.48
CA LYS A 272 -8.28 11.05 -40.27
C LYS A 272 -6.79 11.27 -40.55
N ARG A 273 -6.19 12.27 -39.91
CA ARG A 273 -4.76 12.56 -39.98
C ARG A 273 -3.96 11.40 -39.37
N SER A 274 -2.85 11.00 -39.98
CA SER A 274 -1.99 9.96 -39.42
C SER A 274 -1.39 10.45 -38.10
N LEU A 275 -1.23 9.54 -37.14
CA LEU A 275 -0.64 9.85 -35.82
C LEU A 275 0.80 10.36 -35.96
N MET A 276 1.47 10.05 -37.07
CA MET A 276 2.85 10.47 -37.35
C MET A 276 2.94 11.74 -38.21
N ASP A 277 1.81 12.35 -38.57
CA ASP A 277 1.82 13.61 -39.32
C ASP A 277 2.02 14.79 -38.37
N HIS A 278 2.98 15.65 -38.70
CA HIS A 278 3.32 16.82 -37.89
C HIS A 278 2.22 17.89 -37.97
N ASN A 279 1.84 18.47 -36.83
CA ASN A 279 0.79 19.50 -36.78
C ASN A 279 1.33 20.86 -37.29
N PRO A 280 0.77 21.45 -38.36
CA PRO A 280 1.24 22.72 -38.93
C PRO A 280 0.84 23.96 -38.11
N THR A 281 0.02 23.84 -37.06
CA THR A 281 -0.33 24.94 -36.14
C THR A 281 0.62 25.09 -34.95
N ALA A 282 1.71 24.31 -34.90
CA ALA A 282 2.74 24.46 -33.87
C ALA A 282 3.61 25.69 -34.19
N PHE A 283 3.27 26.84 -33.59
CA PHE A 283 4.08 28.06 -33.66
C PHE A 283 5.32 27.94 -32.77
N HIS A 284 6.50 28.12 -33.34
CA HIS A 284 7.76 28.30 -32.61
C HIS A 284 7.97 29.80 -32.37
N TYR A 285 8.12 30.22 -31.12
CA TYR A 285 8.49 31.60 -30.76
C TYR A 285 10.00 31.76 -30.99
N GLU A 286 10.40 32.53 -32.01
CA GLU A 286 11.79 32.94 -32.22
C GLU A 286 12.15 34.04 -31.21
N TRP A 287 13.07 33.72 -30.30
CA TRP A 287 13.72 34.73 -29.46
C TRP A 287 14.63 35.58 -30.35
N SER A 288 14.25 36.84 -30.56
CA SER A 288 15.11 37.85 -31.19
C SER A 288 15.99 38.47 -30.12
N GLU A 289 17.23 37.96 -29.96
CA GLU A 289 18.25 38.63 -29.14
C GLU A 289 19.05 39.62 -29.99
N THR A 290 18.99 40.86 -29.52
CA THR A 290 19.61 42.06 -30.07
C THR A 290 21.12 41.90 -30.24
N SER A 291 21.59 42.37 -31.40
CA SER A 291 22.99 42.44 -31.82
C SER A 291 23.85 43.30 -30.89
N ASP A 292 25.02 42.79 -30.50
CA ASP A 292 26.23 43.61 -30.37
C ASP A 292 27.42 42.89 -31.01
N SER A 293 28.26 43.67 -31.68
CA SER A 293 29.24 43.26 -32.68
C SER A 293 30.61 42.95 -32.06
N SER A 294 31.27 41.89 -32.51
CA SER A 294 32.72 41.92 -32.81
C SER A 294 33.20 40.62 -33.46
N GLU A 295 34.17 40.80 -34.35
CA GLU A 295 34.70 39.90 -35.37
C GLU A 295 35.26 38.57 -34.84
N GLY A 296 35.12 37.50 -35.63
CA GLY A 296 35.88 36.27 -35.39
C GLY A 296 35.35 35.09 -36.20
N GLY A 297 36.05 34.76 -37.28
CA GLY A 297 35.67 33.74 -38.25
C GLY A 297 35.13 32.43 -37.66
N SER A 298 33.97 32.04 -38.19
CA SER A 298 33.25 30.79 -38.01
C SER A 298 34.17 29.55 -37.89
N ARG A 299 34.56 29.18 -36.65
CA ARG A 299 34.91 27.80 -36.30
C ARG A 299 33.68 27.15 -35.70
N ARG A 300 33.03 26.26 -36.47
CA ARG A 300 32.07 25.29 -35.92
C ARG A 300 32.76 24.53 -34.79
N PHE A 301 32.38 24.78 -33.54
CA PHE A 301 32.68 23.88 -32.44
C PHE A 301 31.97 22.56 -32.74
N ARG A 302 32.70 21.56 -33.23
CA ARG A 302 32.20 20.19 -33.32
C ARG A 302 32.28 19.59 -31.93
N LEU A 303 31.15 19.50 -31.24
CA LEU A 303 31.04 18.62 -30.08
C LEU A 303 31.32 17.18 -30.53
N ALA A 304 32.02 16.41 -29.70
CA ALA A 304 32.23 15.00 -29.96
C ALA A 304 30.87 14.31 -30.07
N THR A 305 30.60 13.68 -31.22
CA THR A 305 29.42 12.83 -31.40
C THR A 305 29.34 11.82 -30.25
N PRO A 306 28.20 11.69 -29.55
CA PRO A 306 28.08 10.72 -28.48
C PRO A 306 28.32 9.33 -29.07
N ARG A 307 29.27 8.59 -28.50
CA ARG A 307 29.53 7.19 -28.84
C ARG A 307 28.22 6.42 -28.67
N ARG A 308 27.69 5.89 -29.76
CA ARG A 308 26.58 4.93 -29.72
C ARG A 308 27.09 3.69 -28.99
N ILE A 309 26.59 3.46 -27.78
CA ILE A 309 26.69 2.15 -27.12
C ILE A 309 25.87 1.20 -28.01
N PRO A 310 26.47 0.13 -28.58
CA PRO A 310 25.67 -0.87 -29.27
C PRO A 310 24.73 -1.49 -28.24
N ALA A 311 23.42 -1.28 -28.41
CA ALA A 311 22.43 -2.00 -27.64
C ALA A 311 22.70 -3.50 -27.83
N SER A 312 22.93 -4.22 -26.73
CA SER A 312 23.05 -5.66 -26.76
C SER A 312 21.76 -6.27 -27.34
N PRO A 313 21.85 -7.34 -28.15
CA PRO A 313 20.65 -8.05 -28.57
C PRO A 313 19.93 -8.55 -27.32
N LEU A 314 18.67 -8.13 -27.14
CA LEU A 314 17.77 -8.66 -26.13
C LEU A 314 17.86 -10.19 -26.15
N ARG A 315 18.32 -10.77 -25.03
CA ARG A 315 18.23 -12.21 -24.80
C ARG A 315 16.75 -12.60 -24.96
N LYS A 316 16.47 -13.46 -25.94
CA LYS A 316 15.18 -14.17 -26.02
C LYS A 316 15.18 -15.24 -24.93
N GLU A 317 15.10 -14.80 -23.68
CA GLU A 317 14.76 -15.69 -22.56
C GLU A 317 13.24 -15.72 -22.41
N ALA A 318 12.73 -16.84 -21.93
CA ALA A 318 11.39 -17.38 -22.16
C ALA A 318 10.24 -16.62 -21.44
N ASP A 319 10.18 -15.30 -21.54
CA ASP A 319 9.21 -14.46 -20.82
C ASP A 319 7.91 -14.25 -21.60
N ARG A 320 7.31 -15.33 -22.09
CA ARG A 320 5.92 -15.32 -22.60
C ARG A 320 4.87 -15.63 -21.52
N LYS A 321 5.23 -15.68 -20.22
CA LYS A 321 4.31 -16.05 -19.14
C LYS A 321 4.07 -14.99 -18.06
N LEU A 322 4.46 -13.73 -18.30
CA LEU A 322 4.17 -12.60 -17.40
C LEU A 322 3.19 -11.57 -18.01
N GLY A 323 2.39 -11.99 -18.99
CA GLY A 323 1.09 -11.34 -19.24
C GLY A 323 0.11 -11.92 -18.22
N GLY A 324 -0.42 -11.10 -17.32
CA GLY A 324 -1.26 -11.52 -16.19
C GLY A 324 -2.21 -12.67 -16.56
N ILE A 325 -2.20 -13.73 -15.76
CA ILE A 325 -3.01 -14.94 -15.97
C ILE A 325 -4.46 -14.50 -16.10
N ARG A 326 -4.97 -14.42 -17.34
CA ARG A 326 -6.38 -14.15 -17.59
C ARG A 326 -7.18 -15.28 -16.96
N ARG A 327 -8.21 -14.97 -16.17
CA ARG A 327 -9.15 -15.97 -15.67
C ARG A 327 -9.63 -16.82 -16.86
N LYS A 328 -9.58 -18.14 -16.74
CA LYS A 328 -10.07 -19.04 -17.80
C LYS A 328 -11.53 -18.70 -18.09
N VAL A 329 -11.86 -18.46 -19.35
CA VAL A 329 -13.25 -18.14 -19.75
C VAL A 329 -14.10 -19.41 -19.60
N LYS A 330 -14.90 -19.48 -18.54
CA LYS A 330 -15.85 -20.58 -18.31
C LYS A 330 -17.21 -20.21 -18.89
N ARG A 331 -17.76 -21.08 -19.74
CA ARG A 331 -19.12 -20.95 -20.27
C ARG A 331 -20.13 -21.05 -19.13
N TRP A 332 -21.23 -20.32 -19.23
CA TRP A 332 -22.31 -20.34 -18.24
C TRP A 332 -23.06 -21.66 -18.36
N SER A 333 -23.30 -22.34 -17.24
CA SER A 333 -24.15 -23.53 -17.23
C SER A 333 -25.63 -23.14 -17.22
N VAL A 334 -26.50 -24.00 -17.74
CA VAL A 334 -27.96 -23.74 -17.77
C VAL A 334 -28.52 -23.53 -16.36
N LEU A 335 -27.99 -24.29 -15.38
CA LEU A 335 -28.34 -24.12 -13.96
C LEU A 335 -27.92 -22.75 -13.41
N GLU A 336 -26.73 -22.24 -13.76
CA GLU A 336 -26.28 -20.89 -13.40
C GLU A 336 -27.18 -19.81 -14.03
N GLU A 337 -27.66 -20.03 -15.25
CA GLU A 337 -28.52 -19.08 -15.96
C GLU A 337 -29.94 -19.04 -15.40
N ASP A 338 -30.55 -20.18 -15.12
CA ASP A 338 -31.90 -20.26 -14.56
C ASP A 338 -31.94 -19.72 -13.13
N THR A 339 -30.87 -19.97 -12.35
CA THR A 339 -30.73 -19.41 -11.01
C THR A 339 -30.47 -17.91 -11.05
N LEU A 340 -29.75 -17.39 -12.06
CA LEU A 340 -29.61 -15.96 -12.28
C LEU A 340 -30.96 -15.30 -12.63
N ARG A 341 -31.81 -15.93 -13.46
CA ARG A 341 -33.15 -15.40 -13.77
C ARG A 341 -34.02 -15.31 -12.53
N LYS A 342 -34.09 -16.38 -11.75
CA LYS A 342 -34.82 -16.41 -10.48
C LYS A 342 -34.27 -15.39 -9.48
N ALA A 343 -32.95 -15.28 -9.37
CA ALA A 343 -32.30 -14.32 -8.49
C ALA A 343 -32.59 -12.86 -8.88
N VAL A 344 -32.65 -12.55 -10.17
CA VAL A 344 -32.98 -11.21 -10.67
C VAL A 344 -34.46 -10.88 -10.51
N GLU A 345 -35.34 -11.87 -10.65
CA GLU A 345 -36.76 -11.74 -10.35
C GLU A 345 -37.01 -11.45 -8.86
N GLU A 346 -36.30 -12.14 -7.97
CA GLU A 346 -36.48 -12.00 -6.52
C GLU A 346 -35.75 -10.79 -5.90
N CYS A 347 -34.52 -10.48 -6.33
CA CYS A 347 -33.70 -9.42 -5.73
C CYS A 347 -33.71 -8.11 -6.54
N GLY A 348 -34.29 -8.10 -7.75
CA GLY A 348 -34.33 -6.93 -8.63
C GLY A 348 -33.01 -6.65 -9.36
N ARG A 349 -33.09 -5.95 -10.50
CA ARG A 349 -31.91 -5.60 -11.32
C ARG A 349 -31.00 -4.63 -10.55
N GLY A 350 -29.77 -5.04 -10.23
CA GLY A 350 -28.78 -4.19 -9.56
C GLY A 350 -28.21 -4.75 -8.26
N ASN A 351 -28.90 -5.70 -7.62
CA ASN A 351 -28.50 -6.28 -6.33
C ASN A 351 -27.58 -7.51 -6.48
N TRP A 352 -26.56 -7.40 -7.31
CA TRP A 352 -25.65 -8.50 -7.69
C TRP A 352 -24.93 -9.14 -6.49
N LYS A 353 -24.56 -8.32 -5.50
CA LYS A 353 -23.92 -8.77 -4.26
C LYS A 353 -24.86 -9.63 -3.39
N MET A 354 -26.14 -9.28 -3.35
CA MET A 354 -27.15 -10.03 -2.61
C MET A 354 -27.45 -11.38 -3.28
N MET A 355 -27.49 -11.40 -4.61
CA MET A 355 -27.66 -12.63 -5.39
C MET A 355 -26.47 -13.59 -5.19
N LEU A 356 -25.24 -13.07 -5.16
CA LEU A 356 -24.05 -13.88 -4.87
C LEU A 356 -24.04 -14.44 -3.45
N TYR A 357 -24.52 -13.67 -2.48
CA TYR A 357 -24.62 -14.16 -1.11
C TYR A 357 -25.66 -15.27 -0.99
N LYS A 358 -26.84 -15.10 -1.60
CA LYS A 358 -27.95 -16.07 -1.55
C LYS A 358 -27.66 -17.37 -2.30
N TYR A 359 -26.99 -17.27 -3.46
CA TYR A 359 -26.69 -18.41 -4.32
C TYR A 359 -25.18 -18.70 -4.39
N ARG A 360 -24.47 -18.48 -3.27
CA ARG A 360 -23.01 -18.66 -3.18
C ARG A 360 -22.55 -20.05 -3.60
N TYR A 361 -23.37 -21.07 -3.34
CA TYR A 361 -23.07 -22.46 -3.70
C TYR A 361 -23.11 -22.73 -5.21
N ILE A 362 -23.82 -21.90 -5.99
CA ILE A 362 -23.94 -22.03 -7.46
C ILE A 362 -22.90 -21.14 -8.14
N PHE A 363 -22.63 -19.97 -7.56
CA PHE A 363 -21.75 -18.94 -8.11
C PHE A 363 -20.38 -18.87 -7.41
N GLU A 364 -19.87 -19.98 -6.87
CA GLU A 364 -18.63 -20.02 -6.08
C GLU A 364 -17.40 -19.45 -6.83
N GLU A 365 -17.37 -19.59 -8.16
CA GLU A 365 -16.29 -19.10 -9.02
C GLU A 365 -16.60 -17.76 -9.72
N ARG A 366 -17.80 -17.18 -9.54
CA ARG A 366 -18.28 -16.01 -10.29
C ARG A 366 -18.29 -14.76 -9.43
N THR A 367 -17.99 -13.63 -10.06
CA THR A 367 -17.94 -12.31 -9.41
C THR A 367 -19.17 -11.46 -9.72
N GLU A 368 -19.39 -10.40 -8.93
CA GLU A 368 -20.53 -9.47 -9.08
C GLU A 368 -20.62 -8.91 -10.51
N VAL A 369 -19.45 -8.64 -11.11
CA VAL A 369 -19.31 -8.13 -12.47
C VAL A 369 -19.69 -9.21 -13.50
N ASP A 370 -19.33 -10.47 -13.26
CA ASP A 370 -19.66 -11.56 -14.17
C ASP A 370 -21.18 -11.78 -14.26
N LEU A 371 -21.91 -11.72 -13.13
CA LEU A 371 -23.38 -11.81 -13.10
C LEU A 371 -24.03 -10.64 -13.85
N LYS A 372 -23.54 -9.42 -13.62
CA LYS A 372 -24.02 -8.21 -14.30
C LYS A 372 -23.82 -8.31 -15.82
N ASP A 373 -22.64 -8.69 -16.27
CA ASP A 373 -22.32 -8.80 -17.69
C ASP A 373 -23.07 -9.95 -18.37
N LYS A 374 -23.29 -11.07 -17.66
CA LYS A 374 -24.14 -12.15 -18.17
C LYS A 374 -25.59 -11.71 -18.31
N TRP A 375 -26.15 -11.02 -17.32
CA TRP A 375 -27.52 -10.52 -17.39
C TRP A 375 -27.71 -9.53 -18.55
N ARG A 376 -26.71 -8.67 -18.80
CA ARG A 376 -26.71 -7.78 -19.98
C ARG A 376 -26.73 -8.55 -21.30
N ASN A 377 -26.05 -9.69 -21.39
CA ASN A 377 -26.10 -10.54 -22.58
C ASN A 377 -27.44 -11.28 -22.71
N MET A 378 -28.07 -11.66 -21.59
CA MET A 378 -29.39 -12.33 -21.57
C MET A 378 -30.57 -11.40 -21.88
N THR A 379 -30.40 -10.09 -21.73
CA THR A 379 -31.46 -9.07 -21.94
C THR A 379 -31.32 -8.32 -23.26
N ARG A 380 -30.34 -8.68 -24.10
CA ARG A 380 -30.12 -8.13 -25.45
C ARG A 380 -30.82 -8.93 -26.55
N PHE A 381 -31.39 -10.08 -26.19
CA PHE A 381 -32.32 -10.88 -26.97
C PHE A 381 -33.65 -10.90 -26.23
#